data_AF-A0AAD4CGH2-F1
#
_entry.id   AF-A0AAD4CGH2-F1
#
_cell.length_a   1.000
_cell.length_b   1.000
_cell.length_c   1.000
_cell.angle_alpha   90.00
_cell.angle_beta   90.00
_cell.angle_gamma   90.00
#
_symmetry.space_group_name_H-M   'P 1'
#
loop_
_entity.id
_entity.type
_entity.pdbx_description
1 polymer ?
#
loop_
_entity_poly.entity_id
_entity_poly.type
_entity_poly.pdbx_seq_one_letter_code
_entity_poly.pdbx_strand_id
1 'polypeptide(L)'
;MSANKSSLGQNGGHTSSPSDRQRVIMGHHTALQLAGPHMIDNLQRLEMMNPSLGRHVLENGFGGTTTTSSSGYRGWALATVSVLTAIGDCADQVDIYTEAALKHGATEDEILAVINHASSFVGAPRAVNTMRRTAARLQAARKHERPREKVVRLSDHDTLVREYVSSVPGPPIILIHALSMDSQMFQELAPRLTSVGHVVTYDLRGHGYARGAPLTKSLDHLVEDLTLLVDTLGIEKADVYGASYGGAVAQYFTLARPERVRSLCAMATSSKGHPLLGSRATRAEEGHMEALRAEAIIRWFTPESVALNP
;
A
#
# COMPACT_ATOMS: atom_id res chain seq x y z
N MET A 1 -6.49 57.27 49.71
CA MET A 1 -7.84 57.46 49.15
C MET A 1 -7.82 57.08 47.67
N SER A 2 -8.89 56.44 47.19
CA SER A 2 -9.15 56.03 45.79
C SER A 2 -8.44 54.74 45.33
N ALA A 3 -9.05 53.77 44.66
CA ALA A 3 -10.46 53.38 44.48
C ALA A 3 -10.47 51.96 43.88
N ASN A 4 -11.54 51.24 44.21
CA ASN A 4 -11.95 49.95 43.66
C ASN A 4 -12.26 50.03 42.14
N LYS A 5 -11.94 48.99 41.37
CA LYS A 5 -12.73 48.56 40.19
C LYS A 5 -12.42 47.11 39.83
N SER A 6 -13.42 46.26 40.08
CA SER A 6 -13.62 44.92 39.52
C SER A 6 -13.67 44.94 37.99
N SER A 7 -13.11 43.91 37.34
CA SER A 7 -13.59 43.45 36.03
C SER A 7 -13.65 41.93 36.01
N LEU A 8 -14.88 41.43 36.07
CA LEU A 8 -15.29 40.09 35.69
C LEU A 8 -14.87 39.77 34.24
N GLY A 9 -14.58 38.48 34.00
CA GLY A 9 -14.79 37.84 32.71
C GLY A 9 -13.55 37.73 31.82
N GLN A 10 -12.71 36.71 32.05
CA GLN A 10 -11.98 36.08 30.95
C GLN A 10 -12.52 34.68 30.74
N ASN A 11 -13.34 34.54 29.69
CA ASN A 11 -13.63 33.26 29.07
C ASN A 11 -12.31 32.63 28.63
N GLY A 12 -11.98 31.47 29.21
CA GLY A 12 -10.82 30.67 28.84
C GLY A 12 -10.96 30.10 27.43
N GLY A 13 -10.54 30.87 26.43
CA GLY A 13 -10.22 30.33 25.12
C GLY A 13 -8.92 29.53 25.22
N HIS A 14 -9.00 28.19 25.22
CA HIS A 14 -7.83 27.33 25.08
C HIS A 14 -7.15 27.65 23.74
N THR A 15 -6.03 28.39 23.79
CA THR A 15 -5.15 28.57 22.65
C THR A 15 -4.37 27.27 22.44
N SER A 16 -4.76 26.50 21.41
CA SER A 16 -4.14 25.20 21.12
C SER A 16 -2.65 25.35 20.79
N SER A 17 -1.82 24.53 21.43
CA SER A 17 -0.37 24.49 21.25
C SER A 17 0.00 24.05 19.81
N PRO A 18 1.21 24.35 19.31
CA PRO A 18 1.68 23.86 18.02
C PRO A 18 1.60 22.32 17.89
N SER A 19 1.82 21.60 19.00
CA SER A 19 1.70 20.13 19.05
C SER A 19 0.25 19.64 18.90
N ASP A 20 -0.73 20.43 19.39
CA ASP A 20 -2.15 20.05 19.34
C ASP A 20 -2.66 20.17 17.90
N ARG A 21 -2.24 21.22 17.17
CA ARG A 21 -2.59 21.39 15.75
C ARG A 21 -2.03 20.27 14.88
N GLN A 22 -0.80 19.82 15.14
CA GLN A 22 -0.20 18.69 14.43
C GLN A 22 -0.99 17.40 14.67
N ARG A 23 -1.45 17.15 15.90
CA ARG A 23 -2.29 15.98 16.21
C ARG A 23 -3.64 16.03 15.50
N VAL A 24 -4.29 17.19 15.39
CA VAL A 24 -5.53 17.34 14.60
C VAL A 24 -5.31 16.98 13.14
N ILE A 25 -4.27 17.55 12.52
CA ILE A 25 -3.94 17.30 11.10
C ILE A 25 -3.67 15.81 10.88
N MET A 26 -2.90 15.19 11.77
CA MET A 26 -2.66 13.75 11.71
C MET A 26 -3.93 12.95 11.94
N GLY A 27 -4.81 13.39 12.84
CA GLY A 27 -6.11 12.76 13.08
C GLY A 27 -6.96 12.68 11.82
N HIS A 28 -6.99 13.76 11.04
CA HIS A 28 -7.64 13.75 9.72
C HIS A 28 -6.96 12.79 8.75
N HIS A 29 -5.62 12.79 8.69
CA HIS A 29 -4.91 11.86 7.82
C HIS A 29 -5.20 10.40 8.18
N THR A 30 -5.12 10.04 9.48
CA THR A 30 -5.45 8.72 10.02
C THR A 30 -6.89 8.33 9.68
N ALA A 31 -7.87 9.19 9.95
CA ALA A 31 -9.27 8.91 9.71
C ALA A 31 -9.57 8.65 8.22
N LEU A 32 -8.91 9.41 7.34
CA LEU A 32 -9.00 9.21 5.89
C LEU A 32 -8.38 7.87 5.47
N GLN A 33 -7.21 7.52 6.01
CA GLN A 33 -6.58 6.24 5.74
C GLN A 33 -7.37 5.05 6.27
N LEU A 34 -8.12 5.24 7.36
CA LEU A 34 -8.88 4.21 8.04
C LEU A 34 -10.17 3.87 7.30
N ALA A 35 -11.01 4.86 7.00
CA ALA A 35 -12.38 4.65 6.52
C ALA A 35 -12.78 5.60 5.38
N GLY A 36 -11.80 6.23 4.73
CA GLY A 36 -12.01 7.05 3.54
C GLY A 36 -12.70 8.39 3.81
N PRO A 37 -13.09 9.11 2.74
CA PRO A 37 -13.64 10.46 2.84
C PRO A 37 -14.89 10.55 3.72
N HIS A 38 -15.71 9.50 3.72
CA HIS A 38 -16.96 9.47 4.49
C HIS A 38 -16.74 9.56 6.01
N MET A 39 -15.60 9.05 6.52
CA MET A 39 -15.21 9.19 7.92
C MET A 39 -14.82 10.63 8.26
N ILE A 40 -14.16 11.33 7.34
CA ILE A 40 -13.81 12.74 7.50
C ILE A 40 -15.08 13.58 7.59
N ASP A 41 -16.04 13.35 6.70
CA ASP A 41 -17.31 14.06 6.70
C ASP A 41 -18.07 13.84 8.03
N ASN A 42 -18.07 12.61 8.54
CA ASN A 42 -18.69 12.28 9.83
C ASN A 42 -17.99 12.98 11.01
N LEU A 43 -16.66 13.05 11.01
CA LEU A 43 -15.89 13.72 12.05
C LEU A 43 -16.05 15.25 12.00
N GLN A 44 -16.11 15.83 10.80
CA GLN A 44 -16.43 17.25 10.63
C GLN A 44 -17.84 17.58 11.13
N ARG A 45 -18.82 16.72 10.84
CA ARG A 45 -20.18 16.86 11.40
C ARG A 45 -20.18 16.76 12.91
N LEU A 46 -19.43 15.80 13.47
CA LEU A 46 -19.30 15.65 14.91
C LEU A 46 -18.66 16.89 15.55
N GLU A 47 -17.63 17.47 14.94
CA GLU A 47 -17.00 18.70 15.41
C GLU A 47 -17.94 19.90 15.33
N MET A 48 -18.78 20.00 14.30
CA MET A 48 -19.82 21.03 14.22
C MET A 48 -20.89 20.87 15.31
N MET A 49 -21.28 19.63 15.62
CA MET A 49 -22.29 19.34 16.65
C MET A 49 -21.75 19.47 18.07
N ASN A 50 -20.50 19.06 18.28
CA ASN A 50 -19.81 19.07 19.56
C ASN A 50 -18.31 19.31 19.33
N PRO A 51 -17.87 20.58 19.32
CA PRO A 51 -16.48 20.93 19.01
C PRO A 51 -15.44 20.30 19.93
N SER A 52 -15.73 20.18 21.23
CA SER A 52 -14.79 19.61 22.19
C SER A 52 -14.62 18.10 21.97
N LEU A 53 -15.71 17.39 21.71
CA LEU A 53 -15.68 15.95 21.43
C LEU A 53 -15.04 15.64 20.07
N GLY A 54 -15.44 16.35 19.01
CA GLY A 54 -14.87 16.16 17.66
C GLY A 54 -13.36 16.37 17.66
N ARG A 55 -12.91 17.46 18.31
CA ARG A 55 -11.50 17.75 18.48
C ARG A 55 -10.76 16.70 19.31
N HIS A 56 -11.36 16.23 20.41
CA HIS A 56 -10.75 15.18 21.24
C HIS A 56 -10.55 13.87 20.45
N VAL A 57 -11.53 13.47 19.64
CA VAL A 57 -11.46 12.27 18.81
C VAL A 57 -10.37 12.40 17.74
N LEU A 58 -10.25 13.56 17.09
CA LEU A 58 -9.19 13.81 16.11
C LEU A 58 -7.80 13.85 16.76
N GLU A 59 -7.64 14.58 17.86
CA GLU A 59 -6.33 14.76 18.51
C GLU A 59 -5.82 13.48 19.17
N ASN A 60 -6.68 12.79 19.92
CA ASN A 60 -6.25 11.70 20.80
C ASN A 60 -6.63 10.33 20.27
N GLY A 61 -7.80 10.20 19.64
CA GLY A 61 -8.24 8.94 19.04
C GLY A 61 -7.46 8.59 17.78
N PHE A 62 -7.41 9.52 16.82
CA PHE A 62 -6.79 9.27 15.52
C PHE A 62 -5.38 9.86 15.36
N GLY A 63 -5.10 11.02 15.96
CA GLY A 63 -3.83 11.74 15.79
C GLY A 63 -2.74 11.35 16.78
N GLY A 64 -3.13 10.99 18.01
CA GLY A 64 -2.22 10.80 19.13
C GLY A 64 -1.66 9.38 19.24
N THR A 65 -2.52 8.36 19.14
CA THR A 65 -2.08 6.97 19.41
C THR A 65 -1.25 6.36 18.28
N THR A 66 -1.50 6.73 17.02
CA THR A 66 -0.79 6.16 15.85
C THR A 66 0.61 6.74 15.65
N THR A 67 0.86 7.97 16.11
CA THR A 67 2.14 8.67 15.95
C THR A 67 3.10 8.45 17.11
N THR A 68 2.58 8.13 18.29
CA THR A 68 3.37 7.97 19.52
C THR A 68 3.63 6.51 19.88
N SER A 69 2.91 5.55 19.30
CA SER A 69 3.19 4.13 19.54
C SER A 69 4.37 3.66 18.67
N SER A 70 5.29 2.93 19.28
CA SER A 70 6.35 2.19 18.56
C SER A 70 5.78 1.09 17.65
N SER A 71 4.51 0.72 17.85
CA SER A 71 3.83 -0.34 17.11
C SER A 71 3.15 0.15 15.82
N GLY A 72 3.12 1.47 15.58
CA GLY A 72 2.56 2.09 14.37
C GLY A 72 1.08 1.78 14.12
N TYR A 73 0.61 2.08 12.90
CA TYR A 73 -0.79 1.89 12.48
C TYR A 73 -1.26 0.44 12.62
N ARG A 74 -0.41 -0.52 12.25
CA ARG A 74 -0.71 -1.96 12.36
C ARG A 74 -1.00 -2.35 13.81
N GLY A 75 -0.09 -2.02 14.73
CA GLY A 75 -0.25 -2.38 16.14
C GLY A 75 -1.40 -1.65 16.82
N TRP A 76 -1.63 -0.38 16.46
CA TRP A 76 -2.78 0.38 16.93
C TRP A 76 -4.10 -0.28 16.51
N ALA A 77 -4.27 -0.60 15.23
CA ALA A 77 -5.49 -1.23 14.73
C ALA A 77 -5.75 -2.59 15.41
N LEU A 78 -4.72 -3.43 15.56
CA LEU A 78 -4.82 -4.70 16.29
C LEU A 78 -5.26 -4.51 17.75
N ALA A 79 -4.68 -3.52 18.45
CA ALA A 79 -5.08 -3.20 19.82
C ALA A 79 -6.53 -2.71 19.88
N THR A 80 -6.97 -1.90 18.92
CA THR A 80 -8.37 -1.47 18.85
C THR A 80 -9.32 -2.63 18.59
N VAL A 81 -8.98 -3.60 17.74
CA VAL A 81 -9.78 -4.83 17.54
C VAL A 81 -9.96 -5.58 18.87
N SER A 82 -8.91 -5.70 19.69
CA SER A 82 -9.02 -6.29 21.04
C SER A 82 -9.96 -5.52 21.95
N VAL A 83 -9.87 -4.18 21.96
CA VAL A 83 -10.72 -3.32 22.78
C VAL A 83 -12.18 -3.41 22.34
N LEU A 84 -12.45 -3.40 21.03
CA LEU A 84 -13.81 -3.54 20.49
C LEU A 84 -14.40 -4.92 20.75
N THR A 85 -13.56 -5.96 20.68
CA THR A 85 -13.93 -7.32 21.13
C THR A 85 -14.35 -7.29 22.59
N ALA A 86 -13.59 -6.58 23.43
CA ALA A 86 -13.85 -6.48 24.85
C ALA A 86 -15.13 -5.70 25.16
N ILE A 87 -15.40 -4.58 24.47
CA ILE A 87 -16.61 -3.76 24.64
C ILE A 87 -17.85 -4.56 24.21
N GLY A 88 -17.79 -5.24 23.05
CA GLY A 88 -18.94 -5.89 22.43
C GLY A 88 -19.90 -4.90 21.75
N ASP A 89 -20.84 -5.41 20.96
CA ASP A 89 -21.86 -4.61 20.24
C ASP A 89 -21.28 -3.48 19.35
N CYS A 90 -20.06 -3.67 18.85
CA CYS A 90 -19.33 -2.71 18.02
C CYS A 90 -19.02 -3.31 16.64
N ALA A 91 -19.98 -4.01 16.03
CA ALA A 91 -19.76 -4.80 14.82
C ALA A 91 -19.26 -3.98 13.63
N ASP A 92 -19.70 -2.72 13.50
CA ASP A 92 -19.27 -1.85 12.41
C ASP A 92 -17.85 -1.32 12.64
N GLN A 93 -17.50 -1.00 13.88
CA GLN A 93 -16.14 -0.60 14.23
C GLN A 93 -15.18 -1.78 14.08
N VAL A 94 -15.58 -3.00 14.45
CA VAL A 94 -14.76 -4.21 14.25
C VAL A 94 -14.41 -4.38 12.77
N ASP A 95 -15.36 -4.16 11.86
CA ASP A 95 -15.11 -4.20 10.41
C ASP A 95 -14.07 -3.16 9.99
N ILE A 96 -14.27 -1.90 10.37
CA ILE A 96 -13.37 -0.79 10.03
C ILE A 96 -11.94 -1.08 10.47
N TYR A 97 -11.75 -1.50 11.73
CA TYR A 97 -10.42 -1.71 12.29
C TYR A 97 -9.77 -3.03 11.84
N THR A 98 -10.57 -4.04 11.48
CA THR A 98 -10.05 -5.26 10.82
C THR A 98 -9.48 -4.93 9.44
N GLU A 99 -10.23 -4.19 8.62
CA GLU A 99 -9.75 -3.75 7.30
C GLU A 99 -8.53 -2.84 7.42
N ALA A 100 -8.50 -1.96 8.42
CA ALA A 100 -7.35 -1.12 8.73
C ALA A 100 -6.11 -1.93 9.04
N ALA A 101 -6.24 -2.97 9.88
CA ALA A 101 -5.15 -3.83 10.28
C ALA A 101 -4.56 -4.53 9.04
N LEU A 102 -5.41 -5.15 8.22
CA LEU A 102 -5.02 -5.81 6.97
C LEU A 102 -4.32 -4.83 6.01
N LYS A 103 -4.90 -3.65 5.78
CA LYS A 103 -4.33 -2.60 4.91
C LYS A 103 -2.93 -2.15 5.33
N HIS A 104 -2.59 -2.28 6.62
CA HIS A 104 -1.28 -1.90 7.17
C HIS A 104 -0.42 -3.11 7.52
N GLY A 105 -0.70 -4.27 6.90
CA GLY A 105 0.18 -5.45 6.94
C GLY A 105 -0.01 -6.37 8.15
N ALA A 106 -1.11 -6.26 8.89
CA ALA A 106 -1.45 -7.29 9.88
C ALA A 106 -1.82 -8.58 9.17
N THR A 107 -1.32 -9.71 9.67
CA THR A 107 -1.73 -11.01 9.14
C THR A 107 -3.07 -11.44 9.73
N GLU A 108 -3.74 -12.37 9.04
CA GLU A 108 -4.93 -13.01 9.58
C GLU A 108 -4.65 -13.68 10.94
N ASP A 109 -3.51 -14.37 11.06
CA ASP A 109 -3.12 -15.03 12.30
C ASP A 109 -2.98 -14.03 13.44
N GLU A 110 -2.44 -12.83 13.18
CA GLU A 110 -2.34 -11.76 14.17
C GLU A 110 -3.71 -11.24 14.62
N ILE A 111 -4.62 -11.02 13.67
CA ILE A 111 -5.98 -10.57 13.97
C ILE A 111 -6.72 -11.64 14.78
N LEU A 112 -6.63 -12.91 14.40
CA LEU A 112 -7.24 -14.00 15.14
C LEU A 112 -6.60 -14.20 16.51
N ALA A 113 -5.27 -14.03 16.63
CA ALA A 113 -4.55 -14.13 17.89
C ALA A 113 -5.01 -13.09 18.90
N VAL A 114 -5.22 -11.83 18.49
CA VAL A 114 -5.68 -10.79 19.40
C VAL A 114 -7.12 -11.02 19.89
N ILE A 115 -8.01 -11.51 19.00
CA ILE A 115 -9.39 -11.87 19.38
C ILE A 115 -9.40 -13.08 20.32
N ASN A 116 -8.58 -14.10 20.02
CA ASN A 116 -8.38 -15.27 20.88
C ASN A 116 -7.85 -14.86 22.25
N HIS A 117 -6.85 -13.97 22.30
CA HIS A 117 -6.30 -13.48 23.55
C HIS A 117 -7.35 -12.74 24.39
N ALA A 118 -8.14 -11.86 23.77
CA ALA A 118 -9.22 -11.15 24.45
C ALA A 118 -10.27 -12.11 25.04
N SER A 119 -10.55 -13.24 24.37
CA SER A 119 -11.55 -14.22 24.81
C SER A 119 -11.35 -14.74 26.23
N SER A 120 -10.09 -14.85 26.67
CA SER A 120 -9.71 -15.27 28.04
C SER A 120 -10.22 -14.32 29.13
N PHE A 121 -10.49 -13.06 28.78
CA PHE A 121 -10.89 -12.02 29.74
C PHE A 121 -12.35 -11.63 29.61
N VAL A 122 -12.90 -11.64 28.39
CA VAL A 122 -14.27 -11.15 28.13
C VAL A 122 -15.28 -12.25 27.82
N GLY A 123 -14.81 -13.50 27.81
CA GLY A 123 -15.63 -14.68 27.56
C GLY A 123 -15.85 -14.98 26.07
N ALA A 124 -16.16 -16.25 25.80
CA ALA A 124 -16.34 -16.77 24.45
C ALA A 124 -17.40 -16.03 23.60
N PRO A 125 -18.58 -15.61 24.12
CA PRO A 125 -19.61 -15.00 23.28
C PRO A 125 -19.16 -13.74 22.54
N ARG A 126 -18.41 -12.85 23.21
CA ARG A 126 -17.91 -11.60 22.59
C ARG A 126 -16.83 -11.88 21.56
N ALA A 127 -15.92 -12.82 21.84
CA ALA A 127 -14.90 -13.24 20.90
C ALA A 127 -15.50 -13.90 19.65
N VAL A 128 -16.49 -14.80 19.81
CA VAL A 128 -17.17 -15.47 18.70
C VAL A 128 -17.91 -14.49 17.81
N ASN A 129 -18.62 -13.51 18.39
CA ASN A 129 -19.30 -12.49 17.61
C ASN A 129 -18.33 -11.63 16.80
N THR A 130 -17.20 -11.26 17.42
CA THR A 130 -16.12 -10.53 16.73
C THR A 130 -15.55 -11.40 15.61
N MET A 131 -15.16 -12.65 15.88
CA MET A 131 -14.65 -13.58 14.86
C MET A 131 -15.58 -13.74 13.67
N ARG A 132 -16.90 -13.88 13.88
CA ARG A 132 -17.87 -13.99 12.77
C ARG A 132 -17.85 -12.74 11.88
N ARG A 133 -17.73 -11.56 12.48
CA ARG A 133 -17.63 -10.29 11.76
C ARG A 133 -16.31 -10.20 10.99
N THR A 134 -15.20 -10.49 11.66
CA THR A 134 -13.84 -10.49 11.09
C THR A 134 -13.67 -11.51 9.96
N ALA A 135 -14.24 -12.71 10.09
CA ALA A 135 -14.11 -13.79 9.11
C ALA A 135 -14.64 -13.40 7.72
N ALA A 136 -15.73 -12.62 7.65
CA ALA A 136 -16.23 -12.10 6.38
C ALA A 136 -15.22 -11.17 5.70
N ARG A 137 -14.51 -10.34 6.48
CA ARG A 137 -13.47 -9.41 6.00
C ARG A 137 -12.22 -10.16 5.55
N LEU A 138 -11.76 -11.11 6.36
CA LEU A 138 -10.63 -11.98 6.02
C LEU A 138 -10.91 -12.78 4.74
N GLN A 139 -12.12 -13.31 4.58
CA GLN A 139 -12.50 -14.02 3.36
C GLN A 139 -12.57 -13.09 2.13
N ALA A 140 -13.03 -11.85 2.30
CA ALA A 140 -13.03 -10.85 1.22
C ALA A 140 -11.61 -10.43 0.82
N ALA A 141 -10.72 -10.23 1.80
CA ALA A 141 -9.30 -9.93 1.58
C ALA A 141 -8.59 -11.08 0.85
N ARG A 142 -8.75 -12.32 1.32
CA ARG A 142 -8.21 -13.53 0.66
C ARG A 142 -8.60 -13.66 -0.81
N LYS A 143 -9.83 -13.27 -1.18
CA LYS A 143 -10.32 -13.34 -2.57
C LYS A 143 -9.70 -12.28 -3.48
N HIS A 144 -9.28 -11.14 -2.94
CA HIS A 144 -8.68 -10.04 -3.71
C HIS A 144 -7.14 -10.08 -3.71
N GLU A 145 -6.51 -10.76 -2.74
CA GLU A 145 -5.06 -10.67 -2.53
C GLU A 145 -4.20 -11.61 -3.36
N ARG A 146 -4.68 -12.79 -3.76
CA ARG A 146 -3.84 -13.76 -4.48
C ARG A 146 -3.93 -13.59 -5.99
N PRO A 147 -2.83 -13.24 -6.68
CA PRO A 147 -2.85 -13.19 -8.13
C PRO A 147 -3.04 -14.58 -8.71
N ARG A 148 -3.66 -14.66 -9.88
CA ARG A 148 -3.54 -15.83 -10.74
C ARG A 148 -2.16 -15.78 -11.37
N GLU A 149 -1.37 -16.81 -11.13
CA GLU A 149 -0.04 -16.95 -11.71
C GLU A 149 -0.09 -17.85 -12.94
N LYS A 150 0.58 -17.42 -14.00
CA LYS A 150 0.80 -18.24 -15.19
C LYS A 150 2.15 -17.93 -15.82
N VAL A 151 2.77 -18.96 -16.37
CA VAL A 151 3.98 -18.80 -17.17
C VAL A 151 3.58 -18.51 -18.60
N VAL A 152 4.12 -17.44 -19.16
CA VAL A 152 3.91 -17.04 -20.56
C VAL A 152 5.23 -17.18 -21.31
N ARG A 153 5.19 -17.93 -22.42
CA ARG A 153 6.29 -18.03 -23.35
C ARG A 153 6.36 -16.76 -24.19
N LEU A 154 7.49 -16.05 -24.12
CA LEU A 154 7.81 -14.95 -25.01
C LEU A 154 8.65 -15.46 -26.20
N SER A 155 9.35 -14.57 -26.90
CA SER A 155 10.12 -14.91 -28.10
C SER A 155 11.15 -16.00 -27.84
N ASP A 156 11.96 -15.83 -26.80
CA ASP A 156 13.11 -16.70 -26.51
C ASP A 156 13.18 -17.21 -25.06
N HIS A 157 12.34 -16.71 -24.15
CA HIS A 157 12.31 -17.10 -22.74
C HIS A 157 10.88 -17.16 -22.18
N ASP A 158 10.76 -17.68 -20.97
CA ASP A 158 9.51 -17.75 -20.22
C ASP A 158 9.49 -16.66 -19.14
N THR A 159 8.35 -16.01 -18.96
CA THR A 159 8.13 -15.04 -17.88
C THR A 159 6.95 -15.46 -17.01
N LEU A 160 7.01 -15.13 -15.72
CA LEU A 160 5.88 -15.29 -14.81
C LEU A 160 4.99 -14.06 -14.89
N VAL A 161 3.71 -14.30 -15.17
CA VAL A 161 2.66 -13.28 -15.18
C VAL A 161 1.78 -13.47 -13.95
N ARG A 162 1.50 -12.37 -13.26
CA ARG A 162 0.55 -12.29 -12.14
C ARG A 162 -0.63 -11.42 -12.52
N GLU A 163 -1.81 -12.00 -12.48
CA GLU A 163 -3.07 -11.32 -12.78
C GLU A 163 -3.90 -11.15 -11.51
N TYR A 164 -4.17 -9.90 -11.14
CA TYR A 164 -5.07 -9.55 -10.06
C TYR A 164 -6.42 -9.19 -10.66
N VAL A 165 -7.35 -10.12 -10.55
CA VAL A 165 -8.68 -10.02 -11.16
C VAL A 165 -9.49 -8.95 -10.46
N SER A 166 -9.91 -7.94 -11.22
CA SER A 166 -10.84 -6.92 -10.72
C SER A 166 -12.26 -7.47 -10.61
N SER A 167 -12.95 -7.11 -9.53
CA SER A 167 -14.38 -7.36 -9.35
C SER A 167 -15.26 -6.27 -9.99
N VAL A 168 -14.65 -5.22 -10.57
CA VAL A 168 -15.34 -4.11 -11.23
C VAL A 168 -14.88 -3.96 -12.69
N PRO A 169 -15.72 -3.39 -13.57
CA PRO A 169 -15.28 -3.04 -14.92
C PRO A 169 -14.21 -1.95 -14.88
N GLY A 170 -13.17 -2.10 -15.70
CA GLY A 170 -12.09 -1.14 -15.77
C GLY A 170 -11.06 -1.46 -16.86
N PRO A 171 -10.18 -0.51 -17.18
CA PRO A 171 -9.05 -0.75 -18.08
C PRO A 171 -8.12 -1.84 -17.52
N PRO A 172 -7.43 -2.61 -18.36
CA PRO A 172 -6.24 -3.34 -17.95
C PRO A 172 -5.15 -2.37 -17.48
N ILE A 173 -4.44 -2.73 -16.42
CA ILE A 173 -3.33 -1.97 -15.84
C ILE A 173 -2.09 -2.86 -15.84
N ILE A 174 -1.02 -2.43 -16.49
CA ILE A 174 0.25 -3.17 -16.55
C ILE A 174 1.26 -2.49 -15.63
N LEU A 175 1.83 -3.22 -14.68
CA LEU A 175 2.89 -2.73 -13.79
C LEU A 175 4.23 -3.37 -14.13
N ILE A 176 5.23 -2.54 -14.42
CA ILE A 176 6.59 -2.96 -14.82
C ILE A 176 7.58 -2.62 -13.70
N HIS A 177 8.28 -3.64 -13.18
CA HIS A 177 9.10 -3.52 -11.98
C HIS A 177 10.44 -2.80 -12.21
N ALA A 178 11.08 -2.38 -11.12
CA ALA A 178 12.39 -1.74 -11.15
C ALA A 178 13.52 -2.76 -11.39
N LEU A 179 14.70 -2.24 -11.76
CA LEU A 179 15.91 -3.05 -11.89
C LEU A 179 16.23 -3.74 -10.55
N SER A 180 16.78 -4.95 -10.59
CA SER A 180 17.14 -5.75 -9.42
C SER A 180 15.98 -6.23 -8.53
N MET A 181 14.74 -5.92 -8.94
CA MET A 181 13.49 -6.42 -8.35
C MET A 181 12.87 -7.48 -9.25
N ASP A 182 11.65 -7.91 -8.92
CA ASP A 182 10.76 -8.71 -9.76
C ASP A 182 9.31 -8.23 -9.55
N SER A 183 8.34 -8.90 -10.18
CA SER A 183 6.94 -8.50 -10.11
C SER A 183 6.31 -8.55 -8.70
N GLN A 184 6.94 -9.19 -7.71
CA GLN A 184 6.52 -9.12 -6.30
C GLN A 184 6.70 -7.71 -5.70
N MET A 185 7.48 -6.83 -6.35
CA MET A 185 7.55 -5.41 -6.01
C MET A 185 6.16 -4.77 -5.85
N PHE A 186 5.17 -5.29 -6.58
CA PHE A 186 3.80 -4.78 -6.57
C PHE A 186 2.81 -5.61 -5.75
N GLN A 187 3.25 -6.57 -4.94
CA GLN A 187 2.35 -7.46 -4.18
C GLN A 187 1.38 -6.69 -3.26
N GLU A 188 1.79 -5.53 -2.75
CA GLU A 188 0.95 -4.65 -1.92
C GLU A 188 0.13 -3.64 -2.74
N LEU A 189 0.64 -3.24 -3.91
CA LEU A 189 0.01 -2.21 -4.75
C LEU A 189 -1.05 -2.80 -5.68
N ALA A 190 -0.76 -3.93 -6.32
CA ALA A 190 -1.61 -4.53 -7.33
C ALA A 190 -3.00 -4.90 -6.80
N PRO A 191 -3.16 -5.51 -5.59
CA PRO A 191 -4.49 -5.75 -5.02
C PRO A 191 -5.30 -4.47 -4.85
N ARG A 192 -4.68 -3.34 -4.48
CA ARG A 192 -5.37 -2.06 -4.26
C ARG A 192 -5.89 -1.46 -5.56
N LEU A 193 -5.15 -1.67 -6.66
CA LEU A 193 -5.53 -1.19 -7.99
C LEU A 193 -6.66 -2.03 -8.63
N THR A 194 -6.99 -3.20 -8.09
CA THR A 194 -8.14 -3.99 -8.56
C THR A 194 -9.49 -3.28 -8.39
N SER A 195 -9.55 -2.26 -7.53
CA SER A 195 -10.73 -1.38 -7.40
C SER A 195 -10.97 -0.47 -8.62
N VAL A 196 -9.99 -0.39 -9.54
CA VAL A 196 -10.04 0.47 -10.73
C VAL A 196 -10.01 -0.35 -12.02
N GLY A 197 -9.32 -1.49 -12.04
CA GLY A 197 -9.21 -2.32 -13.23
C GLY A 197 -8.40 -3.60 -13.03
N HIS A 198 -8.34 -4.45 -14.06
CA HIS A 198 -7.61 -5.72 -14.03
C HIS A 198 -6.11 -5.46 -14.06
N VAL A 199 -5.35 -5.94 -13.07
CA VAL A 199 -3.93 -5.63 -12.94
C VAL A 199 -3.08 -6.81 -13.40
N VAL A 200 -2.09 -6.52 -14.23
CA VAL A 200 -1.11 -7.47 -14.76
C VAL A 200 0.28 -7.03 -14.38
N THR A 201 1.06 -7.94 -13.80
CA THR A 201 2.49 -7.74 -13.60
C THR A 201 3.24 -8.93 -14.21
N TYR A 202 4.49 -8.70 -14.62
CA TYR A 202 5.34 -9.75 -15.19
C TYR A 202 6.81 -9.53 -14.81
N ASP A 203 7.60 -10.59 -14.88
CA ASP A 203 9.03 -10.51 -14.64
C ASP A 203 9.77 -10.15 -15.94
N LEU A 204 10.50 -9.03 -15.93
CA LEU A 204 11.37 -8.65 -17.03
C LEU A 204 12.44 -9.71 -17.24
N ARG A 205 12.88 -9.90 -18.49
CA ARG A 205 14.07 -10.69 -18.84
C ARG A 205 15.23 -10.41 -17.87
N GLY A 206 15.88 -11.48 -17.42
CA GLY A 206 16.99 -11.41 -16.46
C GLY A 206 16.58 -11.25 -15.00
N HIS A 207 15.27 -11.12 -14.70
CA HIS A 207 14.75 -10.88 -13.37
C HIS A 207 13.73 -11.95 -12.96
N GLY A 208 13.52 -12.13 -11.65
CA GLY A 208 12.51 -13.02 -11.10
C GLY A 208 12.54 -14.43 -11.70
N TYR A 209 11.38 -14.88 -12.19
CA TYR A 209 11.21 -16.15 -12.90
C TYR A 209 11.96 -16.19 -14.24
N ALA A 210 12.07 -15.06 -14.93
CA ALA A 210 12.77 -14.90 -16.20
C ALA A 210 14.30 -14.76 -16.05
N ARG A 211 14.86 -15.12 -14.89
CA ARG A 211 16.31 -15.21 -14.68
C ARG A 211 16.92 -16.23 -15.64
N GLY A 212 18.05 -15.88 -16.25
CA GLY A 212 18.71 -16.74 -17.25
C GLY A 212 18.09 -16.69 -18.65
N ALA A 213 17.10 -15.81 -18.89
CA ALA A 213 16.72 -15.44 -20.25
C ALA A 213 17.95 -14.90 -21.02
N PRO A 214 18.00 -15.07 -22.36
CA PRO A 214 19.06 -14.49 -23.18
C PRO A 214 19.22 -12.98 -22.92
N LEU A 215 20.45 -12.45 -22.99
CA LEU A 215 20.72 -11.05 -22.67
C LEU A 215 19.89 -10.08 -23.53
N THR A 216 19.48 -8.96 -22.94
CA THR A 216 18.77 -7.94 -23.71
C THR A 216 19.74 -7.26 -24.67
N LYS A 217 19.28 -6.96 -25.89
CA LYS A 217 20.09 -6.25 -26.89
C LYS A 217 19.90 -4.74 -26.81
N SER A 218 18.72 -4.30 -26.38
CA SER A 218 18.32 -2.89 -26.27
C SER A 218 17.03 -2.77 -25.43
N LEU A 219 16.60 -1.54 -25.16
CA LEU A 219 15.26 -1.28 -24.63
C LEU A 219 14.16 -1.72 -25.61
N ASP A 220 14.40 -1.64 -26.93
CA ASP A 220 13.44 -2.09 -27.93
C ASP A 220 13.16 -3.59 -27.81
N HIS A 221 14.16 -4.39 -27.41
CA HIS A 221 13.96 -5.81 -27.16
C HIS A 221 12.98 -6.05 -25.98
N LEU A 222 13.00 -5.19 -24.95
CA LEU A 222 12.03 -5.25 -23.84
C LEU A 222 10.64 -4.72 -24.25
N VAL A 223 10.59 -3.79 -25.21
CA VAL A 223 9.33 -3.35 -25.83
C VAL A 223 8.71 -4.47 -26.65
N GLU A 224 9.52 -5.25 -27.37
CA GLU A 224 9.08 -6.44 -28.11
C GLU A 224 8.53 -7.52 -27.18
N ASP A 225 9.23 -7.82 -26.08
CA ASP A 225 8.71 -8.70 -25.02
C ASP A 225 7.34 -8.25 -24.51
N LEU A 226 7.21 -6.96 -24.16
CA LEU A 226 5.97 -6.40 -23.65
C LEU A 226 4.86 -6.44 -24.72
N THR A 227 5.19 -6.17 -25.98
CA THR A 227 4.25 -6.27 -27.10
C THR A 227 3.71 -7.69 -27.22
N LEU A 228 4.60 -8.69 -27.25
CA LEU A 228 4.20 -10.10 -27.34
C LEU A 228 3.40 -10.54 -26.11
N LEU A 229 3.77 -10.05 -24.92
CA LEU A 229 3.03 -10.30 -23.70
C LEU A 229 1.59 -9.78 -23.81
N VAL A 230 1.39 -8.51 -24.16
CA VAL A 230 0.03 -7.93 -24.24
C VAL A 230 -0.80 -8.59 -25.33
N ASP A 231 -0.19 -9.00 -26.45
CA ASP A 231 -0.87 -9.76 -27.50
C ASP A 231 -1.32 -11.13 -26.99
N THR A 232 -0.42 -11.85 -26.31
CA THR A 232 -0.72 -13.18 -25.74
C THR A 232 -1.81 -13.11 -24.67
N LEU A 233 -1.89 -12.00 -23.93
CA LEU A 233 -2.91 -11.76 -22.92
C LEU A 233 -4.23 -11.23 -23.50
N GLY A 234 -4.29 -10.92 -24.80
CA GLY A 234 -5.47 -10.31 -25.43
C GLY A 234 -5.74 -8.88 -24.95
N ILE A 235 -4.70 -8.16 -24.52
CA ILE A 235 -4.81 -6.78 -24.03
C ILE A 235 -4.61 -5.83 -25.20
N GLU A 236 -5.71 -5.30 -25.73
CA GLU A 236 -5.66 -4.33 -26.83
C GLU A 236 -5.08 -2.98 -26.39
N LYS A 237 -5.50 -2.47 -25.23
CA LYS A 237 -5.06 -1.17 -24.71
C LYS A 237 -5.07 -1.16 -23.18
N ALA A 238 -4.03 -0.59 -22.56
CA ALA A 238 -3.87 -0.60 -21.10
C ALA A 238 -3.38 0.74 -20.54
N ASP A 239 -3.61 0.96 -19.25
CA ASP A 239 -2.80 1.90 -18.47
C ASP A 239 -1.46 1.24 -18.15
N VAL A 240 -0.37 1.94 -18.45
CA VAL A 240 0.98 1.40 -18.27
C VAL A 240 1.68 2.17 -17.16
N TYR A 241 2.11 1.44 -16.15
CA TYR A 241 2.88 1.94 -15.03
C TYR A 241 4.28 1.32 -15.05
N GLY A 242 5.31 2.14 -14.91
CA GLY A 242 6.67 1.66 -14.82
C GLY A 242 7.48 2.35 -13.74
N ALA A 243 8.14 1.55 -12.89
CA ALA A 243 9.05 2.06 -11.86
C ALA A 243 10.50 1.93 -12.30
N SER A 244 11.28 3.01 -12.22
CA SER A 244 12.71 3.04 -12.53
C SER A 244 13.04 2.44 -13.90
N TYR A 245 13.67 1.26 -13.96
CA TYR A 245 13.94 0.56 -15.21
C TYR A 245 12.66 0.17 -15.97
N GLY A 246 11.64 -0.33 -15.26
CA GLY A 246 10.32 -0.53 -15.84
C GLY A 246 9.68 0.78 -16.33
N GLY A 247 10.04 1.92 -15.73
CA GLY A 247 9.66 3.25 -16.21
C GLY A 247 10.32 3.62 -17.55
N ALA A 248 11.55 3.18 -17.80
CA ALA A 248 12.18 3.35 -19.11
C ALA A 248 11.49 2.47 -20.16
N VAL A 249 11.21 1.21 -19.84
CA VAL A 249 10.44 0.29 -20.71
C VAL A 249 9.06 0.86 -21.04
N ALA A 250 8.32 1.33 -20.02
CA ALA A 250 6.98 1.91 -20.20
C ALA A 250 6.99 3.14 -21.13
N GLN A 251 7.98 4.02 -21.00
CA GLN A 251 8.14 5.18 -21.88
C GLN A 251 8.41 4.75 -23.33
N TYR A 252 9.35 3.82 -23.54
CA TYR A 252 9.68 3.32 -24.88
C TYR A 252 8.50 2.58 -25.52
N PHE A 253 7.78 1.76 -24.75
CA PHE A 253 6.56 1.10 -25.22
C PHE A 253 5.49 2.11 -25.63
N THR A 254 5.29 3.17 -24.83
CA THR A 254 4.33 4.24 -25.15
C THR A 254 4.68 4.98 -26.44
N LEU A 255 5.97 5.22 -26.71
CA LEU A 255 6.43 5.86 -27.93
C LEU A 255 6.34 4.95 -29.15
N ALA A 256 6.66 3.66 -28.99
CA ALA A 256 6.69 2.68 -30.07
C ALA A 256 5.31 2.11 -30.43
N ARG A 257 4.38 2.11 -29.46
CA ARG A 257 3.03 1.50 -29.54
C ARG A 257 1.97 2.41 -28.90
N PRO A 258 1.86 3.70 -29.28
CA PRO A 258 0.93 4.64 -28.63
C PRO A 258 -0.55 4.19 -28.71
N GLU A 259 -0.90 3.40 -29.72
CA GLU A 259 -2.23 2.80 -29.87
C GLU A 259 -2.58 1.81 -28.74
N ARG A 260 -1.57 1.19 -28.12
CA ARG A 260 -1.70 0.21 -27.03
C ARG A 260 -1.71 0.84 -25.64
N VAL A 261 -1.46 2.15 -25.53
CA VAL A 261 -1.36 2.85 -24.24
C VAL A 261 -2.50 3.85 -24.07
N ARG A 262 -3.26 3.70 -22.98
CA ARG A 262 -4.33 4.63 -22.58
C ARG A 262 -3.80 5.77 -21.72
N SER A 263 -2.96 5.45 -20.75
CA SER A 263 -2.23 6.40 -19.92
C SER A 263 -0.88 5.82 -19.50
N LEU A 264 0.08 6.71 -19.19
CA LEU A 264 1.42 6.35 -18.73
C LEU A 264 1.67 6.95 -17.34
N CYS A 265 2.08 6.11 -16.40
CA CYS A 265 2.66 6.54 -15.13
C CYS A 265 4.14 6.13 -15.07
N ALA A 266 5.03 7.12 -15.11
CA ALA A 266 6.47 6.93 -15.00
C ALA A 266 6.94 7.33 -13.60
N MET A 267 7.42 6.36 -12.80
CA MET A 267 7.82 6.59 -11.42
C MET A 267 9.32 6.39 -11.24
N ALA A 268 9.99 7.33 -10.56
CA ALA A 268 11.41 7.23 -10.18
C ALA A 268 12.33 6.82 -11.34
N THR A 269 12.05 7.33 -12.53
CA THR A 269 12.73 6.99 -13.79
C THR A 269 13.25 8.24 -14.50
N SER A 270 14.00 8.04 -15.58
CA SER A 270 14.57 9.09 -16.42
C SER A 270 14.21 8.81 -17.89
N SER A 271 14.01 9.87 -18.66
CA SER A 271 13.83 9.79 -20.12
C SER A 271 15.16 9.60 -20.87
N LYS A 272 16.30 9.79 -20.18
CA LYS A 272 17.65 9.56 -20.73
C LYS A 272 18.35 8.45 -19.95
N GLY A 273 18.89 7.47 -20.68
CA GLY A 273 19.73 6.42 -20.11
C GLY A 273 20.97 7.02 -19.45
N HIS A 274 21.26 6.61 -18.22
CA HIS A 274 22.52 6.94 -17.55
C HIS A 274 23.47 5.74 -17.69
N PRO A 275 24.75 5.91 -18.09
CA PRO A 275 25.67 4.78 -18.31
C PRO A 275 25.76 3.81 -17.13
N LEU A 276 25.76 4.33 -15.89
CA LEU A 276 25.72 3.51 -14.68
C LEU A 276 24.47 2.62 -14.57
N LEU A 277 23.31 3.08 -15.02
CA LEU A 277 22.08 2.28 -15.02
C LEU A 277 22.13 1.19 -16.11
N GLY A 278 22.70 1.51 -17.27
CA GLY A 278 22.94 0.54 -18.34
C GLY A 278 23.86 -0.60 -17.87
N SER A 279 25.00 -0.27 -17.26
CA SER A 279 25.92 -1.28 -16.70
C SER A 279 25.24 -2.17 -15.64
N ARG A 280 24.40 -1.60 -14.78
CA ARG A 280 23.64 -2.38 -13.81
C ARG A 280 22.60 -3.28 -14.47
N ALA A 281 21.94 -2.83 -15.53
CA ALA A 281 20.99 -3.63 -16.29
C ALA A 281 21.69 -4.84 -16.92
N THR A 282 22.81 -4.63 -17.60
CA THR A 282 23.62 -5.72 -18.15
C THR A 282 24.04 -6.73 -17.08
N ARG A 283 24.55 -6.26 -15.93
CA ARG A 283 24.92 -7.14 -14.82
C ARG A 283 23.74 -7.95 -14.27
N ALA A 284 22.55 -7.36 -14.21
CA ALA A 284 21.35 -8.08 -13.79
C ALA A 284 21.04 -9.23 -14.74
N GLU A 285 21.10 -8.95 -16.05
CA GLU A 285 20.86 -9.91 -17.12
C GLU A 285 21.93 -11.02 -17.17
N GLU A 286 23.18 -10.71 -16.84
CA GLU A 286 24.30 -11.66 -16.71
C GLU A 286 24.21 -12.56 -15.45
N GLY A 287 23.15 -12.42 -14.65
CA GLY A 287 22.93 -13.24 -13.46
C GLY A 287 23.62 -12.71 -12.19
N HIS A 288 24.13 -11.47 -12.20
CA HIS A 288 24.76 -10.83 -11.03
C HIS A 288 23.77 -10.09 -10.12
N MET A 289 22.52 -10.58 -10.05
CA MET A 289 21.44 -9.96 -9.30
C MET A 289 21.73 -9.80 -7.80
N GLU A 290 22.38 -10.78 -7.17
CA GLU A 290 22.66 -10.68 -5.73
C GLU A 290 23.68 -9.58 -5.37
N ALA A 291 24.69 -9.37 -6.22
CA ALA A 291 25.62 -8.27 -6.03
C ALA A 291 24.91 -6.91 -6.15
N LEU A 292 23.99 -6.77 -7.10
CA LEU A 292 23.23 -5.55 -7.30
C LEU A 292 22.27 -5.27 -6.13
N ARG A 293 21.66 -6.30 -5.55
CA ARG A 293 20.79 -6.17 -4.36
C ARG A 293 21.59 -5.68 -3.16
N ALA A 294 22.75 -6.28 -2.88
CA ALA A 294 23.62 -5.85 -1.79
C ALA A 294 24.08 -4.40 -1.96
N GLU A 295 24.52 -4.01 -3.17
CA GLU A 295 24.88 -2.62 -3.49
C GLU A 295 23.70 -1.65 -3.29
N ALA A 296 22.48 -2.07 -3.67
CA ALA A 296 21.29 -1.24 -3.53
C ALA A 296 20.93 -1.03 -2.06
N ILE A 297 20.98 -2.08 -1.22
CA ILE A 297 20.68 -2.00 0.21
C ILE A 297 21.61 -0.99 0.89
N ILE A 298 22.92 -1.10 0.66
CA ILE A 298 23.92 -0.20 1.25
C ILE A 298 23.72 1.25 0.79
N ARG A 299 23.26 1.46 -0.45
CA ARG A 299 23.05 2.82 -0.98
C ARG A 299 21.79 3.49 -0.43
N TRP A 300 20.73 2.74 -0.19
CA TRP A 300 19.41 3.28 0.13
C TRP A 300 19.09 3.26 1.63
N PHE A 301 19.74 2.40 2.41
CA PHE A 301 19.47 2.24 3.83
C PHE A 301 20.71 2.54 4.66
N THR A 302 20.51 3.13 5.84
CA THR A 302 21.61 3.35 6.78
C THR A 302 22.06 2.02 7.39
N PRO A 303 23.31 1.90 7.86
CA PRO A 303 23.77 0.69 8.56
C PRO A 303 22.87 0.28 9.73
N GLU A 304 22.31 1.24 10.47
CA GLU A 304 21.39 0.99 11.58
C GLU A 304 20.05 0.40 11.09
N SER A 305 19.54 0.90 9.96
CA SER A 305 18.28 0.41 9.37
C SER A 305 18.42 -1.05 8.90
N VAL A 306 19.58 -1.38 8.32
CA VAL A 306 19.92 -2.75 7.88
C VAL A 306 20.11 -3.67 9.09
N ALA A 307 20.78 -3.22 10.15
CA ALA A 307 20.98 -4.02 11.36
C ALA A 307 19.66 -4.38 12.08
N LEU A 308 18.67 -3.49 12.01
CA LEU A 308 17.34 -3.72 12.59
C LEU A 308 16.43 -4.61 11.71
N ASN A 309 16.75 -4.74 10.43
CA ASN A 309 15.97 -5.51 9.44
C ASN A 309 16.92 -6.31 8.53
N PRO A 310 17.61 -7.32 9.10
CA PRO A 310 18.65 -8.08 8.39
C PRO A 310 18.11 -8.95 7.26
#